data_AF-A0AAW9IP57-F1
#
_entry.id   AF-A0AAW9IP57-F1
#
_cell.length_a   1.000
_cell.length_b   1.000
_cell.length_c   1.000
_cell.angle_alpha   90.00
_cell.angle_beta   90.00
_cell.angle_gamma   90.00
#
_symmetry.space_group_name_H-M   'P 1'
#
loop_
_entity.id
_entity.type
_entity.pdbx_description
1 polymer ?
#
loop_
_entity_poly.entity_id
_entity_poly.type
_entity_poly.pdbx_seq_one_letter_code
_entity_poly.pdbx_strand_id
1 'polypeptide(L)'
;LKAIDKGLRFRKHNIPLMGSGDWNDGMSTVGNKGEGESVWVGWFLYKILDGFKEICNYRKDNEKEEEYNTFQSFIQENLEKNAWDGGWYRRAYFDDGKPLGSRENDECKIDAIAQSWSIISNAGKSTRVKEAMEAVDKHLVDTDKGLIKLLA
;
A
#
# COMPACT_ATOMS: atom_id res chain seq x y z
N LEU A 1 1.29 -8.90 -18.61
CA LEU A 1 0.88 -9.95 -17.65
C LEU A 1 2.06 -10.40 -16.79
N LYS A 2 3.16 -10.97 -17.34
CA LYS A 2 4.34 -11.44 -16.56
C LYS A 2 4.86 -10.51 -15.44
N ALA A 3 4.83 -9.19 -15.63
CA ALA A 3 5.24 -8.23 -14.59
C ALA A 3 4.26 -8.19 -13.40
N ILE A 4 2.95 -8.20 -13.67
CA ILE A 4 1.89 -8.25 -12.67
C ILE A 4 1.98 -9.57 -11.91
N ASP A 5 2.12 -10.69 -12.62
CA ASP A 5 2.20 -12.03 -12.01
C ASP A 5 3.39 -12.13 -11.03
N LYS A 6 4.51 -11.46 -11.34
CA LYS A 6 5.66 -11.37 -10.43
C LYS A 6 5.41 -10.49 -9.20
N GLY A 7 4.55 -9.49 -9.31
CA GLY A 7 4.16 -8.57 -8.23
C GLY A 7 3.11 -9.16 -7.29
N LEU A 8 2.30 -10.13 -7.75
CA LEU A 8 1.28 -10.83 -6.98
C LEU A 8 1.89 -11.88 -6.03
N ARG A 9 2.85 -11.46 -5.21
CA ARG A 9 3.51 -12.27 -4.18
C ARG A 9 3.20 -11.67 -2.82
N PHE A 10 2.58 -12.45 -1.96
CA PHE A 10 2.12 -11.99 -0.64
C PHE A 10 2.90 -12.68 0.48
N ARG A 11 2.90 -12.12 1.68
CA ARG A 11 3.52 -12.73 2.87
C ARG A 11 2.54 -12.83 4.04
N LYS A 12 3.05 -12.80 5.26
CA LYS A 12 2.36 -13.19 6.50
C LYS A 12 1.02 -12.51 6.70
N HIS A 13 0.89 -11.24 6.30
CA HIS A 13 -0.34 -10.46 6.45
C HIS A 13 -1.16 -10.42 5.16
N ASN A 14 -0.84 -11.27 4.17
CA ASN A 14 -1.41 -11.26 2.83
C ASN A 14 -1.26 -9.90 2.13
N ILE A 15 -0.19 -9.16 2.46
CA ILE A 15 0.16 -7.89 1.82
C ILE A 15 1.29 -8.18 0.82
N PRO A 16 1.39 -7.44 -0.30
CA PRO A 16 2.45 -7.65 -1.27
C PRO A 16 3.85 -7.53 -0.67
N LEU A 17 4.71 -8.45 -1.08
CA LEU A 17 6.13 -8.48 -0.77
C LEU A 17 6.79 -7.17 -1.22
N MET A 18 7.50 -6.52 -0.29
CA MET A 18 8.31 -5.34 -0.58
C MET A 18 9.64 -5.71 -1.21
N GLY A 19 10.30 -6.77 -0.73
CA GLY A 19 11.68 -7.08 -1.13
C GLY A 19 12.64 -6.01 -0.62
N SER A 20 13.69 -5.73 -1.39
CA SER A 20 14.73 -4.76 -1.02
C SER A 20 14.40 -3.30 -1.40
N GLY A 21 13.13 -2.98 -1.63
CA GLY A 21 12.69 -1.61 -1.95
C GLY A 21 11.33 -1.58 -2.64
N ASP A 22 10.65 -0.45 -2.49
CA ASP A 22 9.48 -0.10 -3.30
C ASP A 22 9.70 1.27 -3.96
N TRP A 23 8.73 2.18 -3.98
CA TRP A 23 8.98 3.54 -4.48
C TRP A 23 9.99 4.33 -3.64
N ASN A 24 10.10 4.04 -2.34
CA ASN A 24 11.10 4.68 -1.49
C ASN A 24 12.39 3.86 -1.47
N ASP A 25 13.36 4.25 -2.31
CA ASP A 25 14.67 3.60 -2.43
C ASP A 25 15.46 3.54 -1.11
N GLY A 26 15.18 4.45 -0.18
CA GLY A 26 15.80 4.47 1.15
C GLY A 26 15.38 3.30 2.05
N MET A 27 14.26 2.64 1.76
CA MET A 27 13.70 1.55 2.58
C MET A 27 14.24 0.16 2.17
N SER A 28 15.54 0.07 1.89
CA SER A 28 16.15 -1.13 1.30
C SER A 28 16.25 -2.34 2.24
N THR A 29 16.12 -2.14 3.56
CA THR A 29 16.23 -3.20 4.57
C THR A 29 14.89 -3.63 5.17
N VAL A 30 13.76 -3.16 4.64
CA VAL A 30 12.44 -3.51 5.16
C VAL A 30 12.10 -4.98 4.88
N GLY A 31 12.34 -5.44 3.66
CA GLY A 31 12.04 -6.80 3.21
C GLY A 31 13.20 -7.51 2.53
N ASN A 32 14.45 -7.15 2.86
CA ASN A 32 15.63 -7.69 2.16
C ASN A 32 15.89 -9.16 2.44
N LYS A 33 15.23 -9.76 3.44
CA LYS A 33 15.23 -11.22 3.68
C LYS A 33 14.06 -11.93 3.00
N GLY A 34 13.22 -11.20 2.27
CA GLY A 34 12.16 -11.75 1.43
C GLY A 34 10.84 -11.99 2.15
N GLU A 35 10.64 -11.42 3.33
CA GLU A 35 9.41 -11.54 4.15
C GLU A 35 8.69 -10.20 4.36
N GLY A 36 9.40 -9.07 4.27
CA GLY A 36 8.81 -7.74 4.47
C GLY A 36 7.75 -7.37 3.43
N GLU A 37 6.73 -6.62 3.85
CA GLU A 37 5.52 -6.33 3.07
C GLU A 37 5.33 -4.82 2.90
N SER A 38 4.80 -4.37 1.76
CA SER A 38 4.56 -2.95 1.48
C SER A 38 3.08 -2.66 1.24
N VAL A 39 2.53 -1.77 2.07
CA VAL A 39 1.15 -1.28 1.95
C VAL A 39 1.00 -0.42 0.71
N TRP A 40 2.03 0.39 0.38
CA TRP A 40 2.06 1.17 -0.84
C TRP A 40 2.03 0.29 -2.10
N VAL A 41 2.81 -0.79 -2.14
CA VAL A 41 2.76 -1.75 -3.27
C VAL A 41 1.38 -2.39 -3.37
N GLY A 42 0.72 -2.66 -2.24
CA GLY A 42 -0.69 -3.06 -2.18
C GLY A 42 -1.62 -2.14 -2.97
N TRP A 43 -1.67 -0.86 -2.60
CA TRP A 43 -2.52 0.11 -3.29
C TRP A 43 -2.13 0.30 -4.76
N PHE A 44 -0.83 0.30 -5.05
CA PHE A 44 -0.33 0.42 -6.40
C PHE A 44 -0.78 -0.76 -7.28
N LEU A 45 -0.61 -2.00 -6.80
CA LEU A 45 -1.06 -3.20 -7.51
C LEU A 45 -2.56 -3.19 -7.72
N TYR A 46 -3.37 -2.81 -6.72
CA TYR A 46 -4.81 -2.67 -6.90
C TYR A 46 -5.13 -1.74 -8.08
N LYS A 47 -4.47 -0.58 -8.16
CA LYS A 47 -4.70 0.39 -9.23
C LYS A 47 -4.23 -0.11 -10.60
N ILE A 48 -3.14 -0.87 -10.65
CA ILE A 48 -2.67 -1.50 -11.88
C ILE A 48 -3.68 -2.55 -12.36
N LEU A 49 -4.18 -3.41 -11.48
CA LEU A 49 -5.17 -4.42 -11.83
C LEU A 49 -6.47 -3.78 -12.35
N ASP A 50 -6.89 -2.66 -11.74
CA ASP A 50 -8.06 -1.88 -12.16
C ASP A 50 -7.97 -1.48 -13.64
N GLY A 51 -6.86 -0.83 -14.03
CA GLY A 51 -6.65 -0.42 -15.42
C GLY A 51 -6.42 -1.61 -16.37
N PHE A 52 -5.80 -2.69 -15.91
CA PHE A 52 -5.55 -3.86 -16.75
C PHE A 52 -6.82 -4.67 -17.04
N LYS A 53 -7.84 -4.63 -16.19
CA LYS A 53 -9.14 -5.23 -16.48
C LYS A 53 -9.78 -4.63 -17.73
N GLU A 54 -9.66 -3.33 -17.95
CA GLU A 54 -10.16 -2.69 -19.19
C GLU A 54 -9.46 -3.25 -20.43
N ILE A 55 -8.16 -3.53 -20.32
CA ILE A 55 -7.38 -4.16 -21.40
C ILE A 55 -7.81 -5.62 -21.61
N CYS A 56 -8.03 -6.38 -20.54
CA CYS A 56 -8.52 -7.76 -20.61
C CYS A 56 -9.88 -7.82 -21.32
N ASN A 57 -10.82 -6.95 -20.93
CA ASN A 57 -12.13 -6.82 -21.57
C ASN A 57 -12.00 -6.45 -23.06
N TYR A 58 -11.18 -5.46 -23.41
CA TYR A 58 -10.91 -5.09 -24.81
C TYR A 58 -10.38 -6.29 -25.63
N ARG A 59 -9.54 -7.12 -25.01
CA ARG A 59 -8.98 -8.33 -25.64
C ARG A 59 -9.91 -9.55 -25.57
N LYS A 60 -11.06 -9.45 -24.90
CA LYS A 60 -11.99 -10.55 -24.60
C LYS A 60 -11.33 -11.70 -23.83
N ASP A 61 -10.38 -11.36 -22.96
CA ASP A 61 -9.68 -12.29 -22.08
C ASP A 61 -10.39 -12.33 -20.72
N ASN A 62 -11.56 -12.97 -20.70
CA ASN A 62 -12.46 -13.00 -19.54
C ASN A 62 -11.83 -13.76 -18.35
N GLU A 63 -11.02 -14.78 -18.63
CA GLU A 63 -10.32 -15.56 -17.59
C GLU A 63 -9.37 -14.66 -16.80
N LYS A 64 -8.55 -13.86 -17.50
CA LYS A 64 -7.62 -12.94 -16.85
C LYS A 64 -8.33 -11.79 -16.14
N GLU A 65 -9.44 -11.31 -16.69
CA GLU A 65 -10.27 -10.30 -16.03
C GLU A 65 -10.83 -10.80 -14.68
N GLU A 66 -11.36 -12.02 -14.64
CA GLU A 66 -11.88 -12.64 -13.42
C GLU A 66 -10.77 -12.89 -12.37
N GLU A 67 -9.59 -13.33 -12.82
CA GLU A 67 -8.42 -13.47 -11.95
C GLU A 67 -8.03 -12.12 -11.32
N TYR A 68 -8.01 -11.04 -12.12
CA TYR A 68 -7.68 -9.70 -11.62
C TYR A 68 -8.76 -9.14 -10.69
N ASN A 69 -10.04 -9.42 -10.93
CA ASN A 69 -11.10 -9.13 -9.97
C ASN A 69 -10.86 -9.81 -8.63
N THR A 70 -10.49 -11.09 -8.65
CA THR A 70 -10.21 -11.87 -7.43
C THR A 70 -9.04 -11.28 -6.66
N PHE A 71 -7.94 -10.94 -7.34
CA PHE A 71 -6.79 -10.31 -6.70
C PHE A 71 -7.07 -8.90 -6.17
N GLN A 72 -7.87 -8.09 -6.87
CA GLN A 72 -8.27 -6.77 -6.37
C GLN A 72 -9.01 -6.86 -5.03
N SER A 73 -10.03 -7.72 -4.97
CA SER A 73 -10.79 -7.96 -3.73
C SER A 73 -9.87 -8.48 -2.62
N PHE A 74 -9.02 -9.46 -2.92
CA PHE A 74 -8.05 -10.01 -1.97
C PHE A 74 -7.10 -8.94 -1.42
N ILE A 75 -6.54 -8.10 -2.29
CA ILE A 75 -5.62 -7.02 -1.89
C ILE A 75 -6.34 -6.01 -1.00
N GLN A 76 -7.51 -5.52 -1.44
CA GLN A 76 -8.27 -4.51 -0.70
C GLN A 76 -8.65 -5.02 0.69
N GLU A 77 -9.20 -6.22 0.78
CA GLU A 77 -9.61 -6.82 2.06
C GLU A 77 -8.43 -6.96 3.03
N ASN A 78 -7.28 -7.43 2.55
CA ASN A 78 -6.12 -7.63 3.42
C ASN A 78 -5.42 -6.32 3.81
N LEU A 79 -5.40 -5.30 2.94
CA LEU A 79 -4.91 -3.97 3.33
C LEU A 79 -5.84 -3.33 4.35
N GLU A 80 -7.15 -3.36 4.14
CA GLU A 80 -8.11 -2.83 5.11
C GLU A 80 -8.05 -3.58 6.44
N LYS A 81 -7.90 -4.91 6.41
CA LYS A 81 -7.85 -5.72 7.63
C LYS A 81 -6.54 -5.55 8.39
N ASN A 82 -5.41 -5.60 7.69
CA ASN A 82 -4.09 -5.76 8.31
C ASN A 82 -3.27 -4.46 8.29
N ALA A 83 -3.44 -3.57 7.31
CA ALA A 83 -2.66 -2.34 7.25
C ALA A 83 -3.27 -1.18 8.04
N TRP A 84 -4.55 -1.23 8.42
CA TRP A 84 -5.14 -0.15 9.21
C TRP A 84 -4.56 -0.11 10.62
N ASP A 85 -3.98 1.03 10.98
CA ASP A 85 -3.37 1.23 12.29
C ASP A 85 -4.26 2.01 13.24
N GLY A 86 -5.54 2.23 12.92
CA GLY A 86 -6.53 2.89 13.80
C GLY A 86 -6.53 4.43 13.75
N GLY A 87 -5.98 5.01 12.70
CA GLY A 87 -5.95 6.46 12.42
C GLY A 87 -5.34 6.77 11.05
N TRP A 88 -4.38 5.96 10.63
CA TRP A 88 -3.82 5.93 9.28
C TRP A 88 -3.46 4.49 8.91
N TYR A 89 -3.07 4.25 7.67
CA TYR A 89 -2.53 2.97 7.22
C TYR A 89 -1.04 2.87 7.55
N ARG A 90 -0.60 1.70 8.05
CA ARG A 90 0.81 1.34 8.19
C ARG A 90 1.55 1.55 6.88
N ARG A 91 2.85 1.80 6.97
CA ARG A 91 3.70 1.93 5.78
C ARG A 91 4.11 0.58 5.20
N ALA A 92 4.51 -0.32 6.09
CA ALA A 92 5.07 -1.62 5.73
C ALA A 92 5.11 -2.56 6.95
N TYR A 93 5.49 -3.80 6.72
CA TYR A 93 5.97 -4.74 7.74
C TYR A 93 7.42 -5.13 7.44
N PHE A 94 8.25 -5.15 8.47
CA PHE A 94 9.61 -5.69 8.37
C PHE A 94 9.59 -7.21 8.17
N ASP A 95 10.73 -7.78 7.79
CA ASP A 95 10.90 -9.24 7.68
C ASP A 95 10.56 -10.01 8.97
N ASP A 96 10.70 -9.40 10.15
CA ASP A 96 10.32 -10.01 11.45
C ASP A 96 8.82 -9.84 11.79
N GLY A 97 8.06 -9.16 10.91
CA GLY A 97 6.65 -8.87 11.06
C GLY A 97 6.33 -7.67 11.93
N LYS A 98 7.32 -6.91 12.43
CA LYS A 98 7.05 -5.65 13.12
C LYS A 98 6.53 -4.59 12.14
N PRO A 99 5.60 -3.73 12.57
CA PRO A 99 5.06 -2.69 11.71
C PRO A 99 6.01 -1.49 11.59
N LEU A 100 5.99 -0.86 10.41
CA LEU A 100 6.59 0.43 10.10
C LEU A 100 5.47 1.42 9.72
N GLY A 101 5.60 2.71 10.05
CA GLY A 101 4.51 3.68 9.82
C GLY A 101 3.33 3.45 10.75
N SER A 102 3.59 3.01 11.98
CA SER A 102 2.61 2.66 13.00
C SER A 102 2.64 3.65 14.16
N ARG A 103 1.50 3.81 14.84
CA ARG A 103 1.33 4.54 16.10
C ARG A 103 2.31 4.10 17.18
N GLU A 104 2.79 2.86 17.08
CA GLU A 104 3.72 2.19 17.98
C GLU A 104 5.20 2.56 17.69
N ASN A 105 5.49 3.20 16.56
CA ASN A 105 6.85 3.65 16.24
C ASN A 105 7.13 5.02 16.86
N ASP A 106 8.34 5.18 17.39
CA ASP A 106 8.85 6.46 17.92
C ASP A 106 9.22 7.44 16.79
N GLU A 107 9.70 6.91 15.67
CA GLU A 107 10.06 7.64 14.44
C GLU A 107 9.41 6.99 13.22
N CYS A 108 9.21 7.76 12.14
CA CYS A 108 8.53 7.26 10.93
C CYS A 108 7.18 6.64 11.29
N LYS A 109 6.45 7.34 12.14
CA LYS A 109 5.15 6.98 12.71
C LYS A 109 4.05 7.05 11.66
N ILE A 110 4.15 7.99 10.73
CA ILE A 110 3.25 8.11 9.59
C ILE A 110 4.05 8.44 8.33
N ASP A 111 3.61 7.87 7.21
CA ASP A 111 4.18 8.07 5.88
C ASP A 111 3.06 8.46 4.91
N ALA A 112 3.32 9.50 4.11
CA ALA A 112 2.36 10.13 3.22
C ALA A 112 1.97 9.26 2.02
N ILE A 113 2.86 8.37 1.53
CA ILE A 113 2.60 7.64 0.28
C ILE A 113 1.60 6.51 0.49
N ALA A 114 1.66 5.80 1.62
CA ALA A 114 0.64 4.79 1.94
C ALA A 114 -0.76 5.42 2.07
N GLN A 115 -0.85 6.64 2.63
CA GLN A 115 -2.13 7.34 2.77
C GLN A 115 -2.64 7.86 1.44
N SER A 116 -1.78 8.56 0.69
CA SER A 116 -2.15 9.16 -0.60
C SER A 116 -2.62 8.09 -1.60
N TRP A 117 -1.94 6.94 -1.62
CA TRP A 117 -2.29 5.84 -2.52
C TRP A 117 -3.56 5.08 -2.10
N SER A 118 -3.98 5.15 -0.83
CA SER A 118 -5.30 4.65 -0.43
C SER A 118 -6.43 5.42 -1.12
N ILE A 119 -6.24 6.70 -1.43
CA ILE A 119 -7.16 7.51 -2.26
C ILE A 119 -6.97 7.21 -3.73
N ILE A 120 -5.73 7.33 -4.24
CA ILE A 120 -5.45 7.26 -5.68
C ILE A 120 -5.89 5.90 -6.27
N SER A 121 -5.78 4.83 -5.50
CA SER A 121 -6.24 3.51 -5.90
C SER A 121 -7.76 3.36 -5.96
N ASN A 122 -8.53 4.28 -5.34
CA ASN A 122 -9.96 4.15 -5.05
C ASN A 122 -10.34 2.89 -4.24
N ALA A 123 -9.36 2.24 -3.61
CA ALA A 123 -9.57 0.99 -2.87
C ALA A 123 -9.71 1.21 -1.36
N GLY A 124 -9.17 2.32 -0.82
CA GLY A 124 -9.27 2.62 0.59
C GLY A 124 -10.72 2.87 1.01
N LYS A 125 -11.10 2.36 2.18
CA LYS A 125 -12.42 2.61 2.75
C LYS A 125 -12.61 4.11 2.99
N SER A 126 -13.65 4.70 2.41
CA SER A 126 -13.88 6.16 2.41
C SER A 126 -13.76 6.84 3.78
N THR A 127 -14.27 6.20 4.84
CA THR A 127 -14.18 6.73 6.21
C THR A 127 -12.74 6.77 6.71
N ARG A 128 -11.94 5.73 6.41
CA ARG A 128 -10.54 5.61 6.84
C ARG A 128 -9.61 6.46 6.01
N VAL A 129 -9.88 6.57 4.72
CA VAL A 129 -9.16 7.45 3.81
C VAL A 129 -9.22 8.90 4.28
N LYS A 130 -10.40 9.37 4.67
CA LYS A 130 -10.56 10.72 5.22
C LYS A 130 -9.74 10.91 6.49
N GLU A 131 -9.87 9.97 7.43
CA GLU A 131 -9.12 9.98 8.70
C GLU A 131 -7.60 9.94 8.48
N ALA A 132 -7.13 9.12 7.55
CA ALA A 132 -5.72 9.03 7.18
C ALA A 132 -5.19 10.35 6.61
N MET A 133 -5.97 11.06 5.80
CA MET A 133 -5.56 12.36 5.26
C MET A 133 -5.60 13.49 6.29
N GLU A 134 -6.53 13.43 7.24
CA GLU A 134 -6.51 14.32 8.41
C GLU A 134 -5.23 14.08 9.24
N ALA A 135 -4.77 12.82 9.36
CA ALA A 135 -3.50 12.51 10.00
C ALA A 135 -2.29 13.02 9.17
N VAL A 136 -2.31 12.90 7.84
CA VAL A 136 -1.28 13.50 6.98
C VAL A 136 -1.20 15.01 7.18
N ASP A 137 -2.34 15.70 7.16
CA ASP A 137 -2.40 17.15 7.37
C ASP A 137 -1.80 17.53 8.73
N LYS A 138 -2.25 16.85 9.79
CA LYS A 138 -1.79 17.11 11.15
C LYS A 138 -0.29 16.87 11.38
N HIS A 139 0.26 15.80 10.79
CA HIS A 139 1.61 15.32 11.14
C HIS A 139 2.68 15.70 10.12
N LEU A 140 2.31 15.85 8.85
CA LEU A 140 3.25 15.96 7.74
C LEU A 140 3.18 17.32 7.03
N VAL A 141 2.10 18.09 7.18
CA VAL A 141 1.99 19.43 6.61
C VAL A 141 2.50 20.47 7.60
N ASP A 142 3.50 21.25 7.16
CA ASP A 142 4.05 22.41 7.86
C ASP A 142 3.72 23.64 7.03
N THR A 143 2.54 24.24 7.28
CA THR A 143 2.00 25.37 6.52
C THR A 143 2.89 26.61 6.65
N ASP A 144 3.45 26.84 7.84
CA ASP A 144 4.34 27.99 8.10
C ASP A 144 5.60 27.92 7.23
N LYS A 145 6.10 26.70 6.97
CA LYS A 145 7.25 26.48 6.09
C LYS A 145 6.88 26.13 4.64
N GLY A 146 5.59 26.03 4.32
CA GLY A 146 5.11 25.57 3.02
C GLY A 146 5.62 24.19 2.62
N LEU A 147 5.81 23.29 3.58
CA LEU A 147 6.43 21.97 3.39
C LEU A 147 5.44 20.85 3.66
N ILE A 148 5.44 19.83 2.80
CA ILE A 148 4.80 18.54 3.09
C ILE A 148 5.91 17.50 3.24
N LYS A 149 6.03 16.91 4.43
CA LYS A 149 7.01 15.86 4.72
C LYS A 149 6.54 14.54 4.13
N LEU A 150 7.48 13.73 3.65
CA LEU A 150 7.17 12.37 3.21
C LEU A 150 6.80 11.47 4.41
N LEU A 151 7.51 11.63 5.53
CA LEU A 151 7.32 10.85 6.75
C LEU A 151 7.73 11.68 7.97
N ALA A 152 7.18 11.33 9.13
CA ALA A 152 7.51 11.88 10.44
C ALA A 152 7.48 10.78 11.50
#